data_AF-A0A7J4B0Q8-F1
#
_entry.id   AF-A0A7J4B0Q8-F1
#
_cell.length_a   1.000
_cell.length_b   1.000
_cell.length_c   1.000
_cell.angle_alpha   90.00
_cell.angle_beta   90.00
_cell.angle_gamma   90.00
#
_symmetry.space_group_name_H-M   'P 1'
#
loop_
_entity.id
_entity.type
_entity.pdbx_description
1 polymer ?
#
loop_
_entity_poly.entity_id
_entity_poly.type
_entity_poly.pdbx_seq_one_letter_code
_entity_poly.pdbx_strand_id
1 'polypeptide(L)'
;MLFTYNLLKKTIGKHNRPVTIKEMMEEKKDISYMDLFLNIKALEKKGLVRKRFDKERNDFLWELTTYMKADELLEKYPELYAHTLYGNESMEIKRKNE
;
A
#
# COMPACT_ATOMS: atom_id res chain seq x y z
N MET A 1 3.14 -1.10 -4.71
CA MET A 1 2.72 0.17 -4.08
C MET A 1 1.23 0.48 -4.23
N LEU A 2 0.66 0.48 -5.45
CA LEU A 2 -0.78 0.76 -5.63
C LEU A 2 -1.69 -0.12 -4.75
N PHE A 3 -1.39 -1.42 -4.71
CA PHE A 3 -2.11 -2.37 -3.88
C PHE A 3 -2.17 -1.93 -2.40
N THR A 4 -1.05 -1.50 -1.83
CA THR A 4 -0.96 -1.01 -0.45
C THR A 4 -1.79 0.25 -0.23
N TYR A 5 -1.80 1.18 -1.19
CA TYR A 5 -2.65 2.38 -1.12
C TYR A 5 -4.14 2.01 -1.10
N ASN A 6 -4.56 1.12 -2.00
CA ASN A 6 -5.96 0.67 -2.06
C ASN A 6 -6.38 -0.14 -0.83
N LEU A 7 -5.47 -0.98 -0.31
CA LEU A 7 -5.69 -1.71 0.94
C LEU A 7 -5.89 -0.72 2.09
N LEU A 8 -5.00 0.26 2.24
CA LEU A 8 -5.11 1.29 3.29
C LEU A 8 -6.43 2.06 3.18
N LYS A 9 -6.80 2.49 1.96
CA LYS A 9 -8.08 3.17 1.68
C LYS A 9 -9.27 2.32 2.11
N LYS A 10 -9.26 1.03 1.76
CA LYS A 10 -10.32 0.09 2.12
C LYS A 10 -10.41 -0.11 3.63
N THR A 11 -9.29 -0.35 4.30
CA THR A 11 -9.25 -0.57 5.76
C THR A 11 -9.70 0.69 6.51
N ILE A 12 -9.25 1.88 6.12
CA ILE A 12 -9.74 3.15 6.68
C ILE A 12 -11.24 3.30 6.47
N GLY A 13 -11.75 3.03 5.25
CA GLY A 13 -13.18 3.11 4.96
C GLY A 13 -14.02 2.17 5.82
N LYS A 14 -13.52 0.98 6.13
CA LYS A 14 -14.19 -0.01 7.00
C LYS A 14 -14.21 0.42 8.47
N HIS A 15 -13.11 0.96 8.98
CA HIS A 15 -12.99 1.34 10.40
C HIS A 15 -13.40 2.80 10.67
N ASN A 16 -13.58 3.60 9.63
CA ASN A 16 -13.82 5.05 9.67
C ASN A 16 -12.78 5.82 10.51
N ARG A 17 -11.52 5.39 10.47
CA ARG A 17 -10.39 6.02 11.18
C ARG A 17 -9.04 5.61 10.56
N PRO A 18 -7.94 6.32 10.88
CA PRO A 18 -6.58 5.83 10.62
C PRO A 18 -6.34 4.43 11.21
N VAL A 19 -5.49 3.65 10.56
CA VAL A 19 -5.30 2.22 10.85
C VAL A 19 -3.84 1.83 10.96
N THR A 20 -3.53 0.75 11.67
CA THR A 20 -2.18 0.20 11.77
C THR A 20 -1.88 -0.75 10.60
N ILE A 21 -0.60 -1.08 10.40
CA ILE A 21 -0.19 -2.11 9.43
C ILE A 21 -0.78 -3.48 9.80
N LYS A 22 -0.91 -3.78 11.09
CA LYS A 22 -1.53 -5.03 11.56
C LYS A 22 -2.98 -5.14 11.13
N GLU A 23 -3.77 -4.08 11.29
CA GLU A 23 -5.17 -4.03 10.83
C GLU A 23 -5.27 -4.21 9.30
N MET A 24 -4.31 -3.68 8.54
CA MET A 24 -4.24 -3.93 7.09
C MET A 24 -3.92 -5.39 6.75
N MET A 25 -3.06 -6.05 7.52
CA MET A 25 -2.75 -7.48 7.34
C MET A 25 -3.93 -8.37 7.70
N GLU A 26 -4.75 -7.99 8.69
CA GLU A 26 -5.98 -8.70 9.03
C GLU A 26 -6.99 -8.70 7.88
N GLU A 27 -7.06 -7.61 7.10
CA GLU A 27 -7.89 -7.52 5.89
C GLU A 27 -7.38 -8.39 4.73
N LYS A 28 -6.09 -8.76 4.74
CA LYS A 28 -5.49 -9.57 3.68
C LYS A 28 -4.30 -10.38 4.23
N LYS A 29 -4.61 -11.62 4.61
CA LYS A 29 -3.72 -12.54 5.32
C LYS A 29 -2.50 -13.02 4.52
N ASP A 30 -2.52 -12.89 3.19
CA ASP A 30 -1.47 -13.40 2.29
C ASP A 30 -0.40 -12.35 1.93
N ILE A 31 -0.22 -11.31 2.76
CA ILE A 31 0.79 -10.27 2.52
C ILE A 31 1.86 -10.33 3.60
N SER A 32 3.13 -10.27 3.17
CA SER A 32 4.26 -10.06 4.07
C SER A 32 4.18 -8.69 4.75
N TYR A 33 4.37 -8.67 6.07
CA TYR A 33 4.51 -7.41 6.83
C TYR A 33 5.59 -6.50 6.22
N MET A 34 6.72 -7.07 5.81
CA MET A 34 7.84 -6.31 5.25
C MET A 34 7.47 -5.68 3.91
N ASP A 35 6.78 -6.40 3.03
CA ASP A 35 6.32 -5.84 1.76
C ASP A 35 5.35 -4.70 2.00
N LEU A 36 4.42 -4.87 2.94
CA LEU A 36 3.46 -3.85 3.27
C LEU A 36 4.12 -2.59 3.86
N PHE A 37 5.09 -2.79 4.77
CA PHE A 37 5.86 -1.72 5.38
C PHE A 37 6.73 -0.97 4.37
N LEU A 38 7.44 -1.66 3.49
CA LEU A 38 8.25 -1.02 2.45
C LEU A 38 7.40 -0.19 1.50
N ASN A 39 6.25 -0.75 1.07
CA ASN A 39 5.33 -0.04 0.20
C ASN A 39 4.70 1.18 0.87
N ILE A 40 4.27 1.09 2.15
CA ILE A 40 3.65 2.22 2.84
C ILE A 40 4.67 3.33 3.11
N LYS A 41 5.93 2.99 3.41
CA LYS A 41 7.04 3.96 3.53
C LYS A 41 7.35 4.63 2.18
N ALA A 42 7.26 3.91 1.08
CA ALA A 42 7.43 4.49 -0.25
C ALA A 42 6.30 5.48 -0.58
N LEU A 43 5.06 5.16 -0.20
CA LEU A 43 3.92 6.09 -0.30
C LEU A 43 4.09 7.33 0.61
N GLU A 44 4.65 7.16 1.81
CA GLU A 44 4.92 8.25 2.76
C GLU A 44 5.91 9.26 2.15
N LYS A 45 7.00 8.77 1.54
CA LYS A 45 7.98 9.62 0.83
C LYS A 45 7.37 10.42 -0.32
N LYS A 46 6.28 9.93 -0.91
CA LYS A 46 5.53 10.61 -1.98
C LYS A 46 4.45 11.55 -1.46
N GLY A 47 4.29 11.64 -0.14
CA GLY A 47 3.28 12.48 0.50
C GLY A 47 1.84 11.98 0.32
N LEU A 48 1.65 10.72 -0.09
CA LEU A 48 0.32 10.12 -0.33
C LEU A 48 -0.32 9.56 0.95
N VAL A 49 0.52 9.26 1.93
CA VAL A 49 0.11 8.78 3.25
C VAL A 49 0.93 9.52 4.30
N ARG A 50 0.38 9.61 5.51
CA ARG A 50 1.11 10.08 6.69
C ARG A 50 0.89 9.11 7.83
N LYS A 51 1.81 9.13 8.79
CA LYS A 51 1.69 8.39 10.04
C LYS A 51 1.62 9.32 11.23
N ARG A 52 0.92 8.88 12.27
CA ARG A 52 0.96 9.47 13.61
C ARG A 52 1.15 8.36 14.63
N PHE A 53 1.93 8.63 15.67
CA PHE A 53 2.06 7.68 16.77
C PHE A 53 0.80 7.76 17.64
N ASP A 54 0.20 6.61 17.91
CA ASP A 54 -0.96 6.48 18.78
C ASP A 54 -0.54 5.83 20.10
N LYS A 55 -0.69 6.59 21.19
CA LYS A 55 -0.26 6.16 22.53
C LYS A 55 -1.14 5.06 23.10
N GLU A 56 -2.44 5.06 22.79
CA GLU A 56 -3.38 4.07 23.32
C GLU A 56 -3.10 2.69 22.73
N ARG A 57 -2.76 2.65 21.45
CA ARG A 57 -2.46 1.42 20.71
C ARG A 57 -0.97 1.05 20.74
N ASN A 58 -0.13 1.97 21.22
CA ASN A 58 1.34 1.86 21.18
C ASN A 58 1.87 1.48 19.78
N ASP A 59 1.30 2.08 18.74
CA ASP A 59 1.58 1.74 17.35
C ASP A 59 1.45 2.97 16.43
N PHE A 60 1.95 2.88 15.21
CA PHE A 60 1.76 3.92 14.21
C PHE A 60 0.46 3.73 13.45
N LEU A 61 -0.39 4.75 13.52
CA LEU A 61 -1.58 4.85 12.68
C LEU A 61 -1.24 5.54 11.37
N TRP A 62 -1.71 4.96 10.27
CA TRP A 62 -1.55 5.44 8.91
C TRP A 62 -2.86 5.96 8.38
N GLU A 63 -2.78 7.06 7.64
CA GLU A 63 -3.92 7.68 6.96
C GLU A 63 -3.52 8.20 5.59
N LEU A 64 -4.51 8.31 4.70
CA LEU A 64 -4.33 8.97 3.41
C LEU A 64 -4.27 10.48 3.60
N THR A 65 -3.29 11.13 2.99
CA THR A 65 -3.25 12.60 2.92
C THR A 65 -4.27 13.13 1.92
N THR A 66 -4.57 12.35 0.90
CA THR A 66 -5.51 12.68 -0.15
C THR A 66 -6.23 11.43 -0.65
N TYR A 67 -7.52 11.57 -0.93
CA TYR A 67 -8.34 10.52 -1.50
C TYR A 67 -8.41 10.70 -3.01
N MET A 68 -7.51 10.04 -3.72
CA MET A 68 -7.50 10.05 -5.18
C MET A 68 -8.23 8.82 -5.74
N LYS A 69 -8.78 8.97 -6.94
CA LYS A 69 -9.22 7.84 -7.77
C LYS A 69 -8.01 7.15 -8.40
N ALA A 70 -8.20 5.92 -8.88
CA ALA A 70 -7.13 5.15 -9.52
C ALA A 70 -6.55 5.88 -10.74
N ASP A 71 -7.41 6.49 -11.57
CA ASP A 71 -7.00 7.21 -12.78
C ASP A 71 -6.16 8.45 -12.43
N GLU A 72 -6.53 9.19 -11.38
CA GLU A 72 -5.75 10.33 -10.90
C GLU A 72 -4.40 9.91 -10.29
N LEU A 73 -4.34 8.75 -9.65
CA LEU A 73 -3.09 8.16 -9.15
C LEU A 73 -2.18 7.73 -10.30
N LEU A 74 -2.74 7.20 -11.40
CA LEU A 74 -2.00 6.85 -12.61
C LEU A 74 -1.36 8.07 -13.25
N GLU A 75 -2.14 9.14 -13.41
CA GLU A 75 -1.64 10.36 -14.04
C GLU A 75 -0.54 11.03 -13.21
N LYS A 76 -0.70 11.08 -11.88
CA LYS A 76 0.22 11.80 -10.99
C LYS A 76 1.40 10.96 -10.52
N TYR A 77 1.23 9.64 -10.43
CA TYR A 77 2.23 8.72 -9.87
C TYR A 77 2.25 7.40 -10.65
N PRO A 78 2.59 7.41 -11.96
CA PRO A 78 2.59 6.22 -12.80
C PRO A 78 3.53 5.12 -12.27
N GLU A 79 4.59 5.49 -11.55
CA GLU A 79 5.54 4.56 -10.93
C GLU A 79 4.92 3.66 -9.85
N LEU A 80 3.75 4.02 -9.30
CA LEU A 80 3.03 3.16 -8.35
C LEU A 80 2.56 1.85 -8.99
N TYR A 81 2.43 1.84 -10.33
CA TYR A 81 2.01 0.73 -11.17
C TYR A 81 3.17 -0.05 -11.81
N ALA A 82 4.37 0.54 -11.87
CA ALA A 82 5.54 -0.14 -12.45
C ALA A 82 5.85 -1.46 -11.70
N HIS A 83 5.70 -1.48 -10.38
CA HIS A 83 5.88 -2.71 -9.59
C HIS A 83 4.76 -3.75 -9.74
N THR A 84 3.63 -3.42 -10.35
CA THR A 84 2.56 -4.39 -10.64
C THR A 84 2.67 -5.00 -12.05
N LEU A 85 3.31 -4.32 -13.00
CA LEU A 85 3.55 -4.84 -14.35
C LEU A 85 4.84 -5.67 -14.43
N TYR A 86 5.94 -5.18 -13.84
CA TYR A 86 7.23 -5.89 -13.86
C TYR A 86 7.30 -7.11 -12.91
N GLY A 87 6.32 -7.29 -12.03
CA GLY A 87 6.17 -8.49 -11.19
C GLY A 87 5.60 -9.71 -11.92
N ASN A 88 4.99 -9.51 -13.10
CA ASN A 88 4.46 -10.62 -13.92
C ASN A 88 5.35 -10.93 -15.13
N GLU A 89 5.98 -9.93 -15.77
CA GLU A 89 6.84 -10.20 -16.93
C GLU A 89 8.15 -10.91 -16.58
N SER A 90 8.64 -10.77 -15.35
CA SER A 90 9.86 -11.45 -14.90
C SER A 90 9.65 -12.93 -14.54
N MET A 91 8.39 -13.42 -14.45
CA MET A 91 8.09 -14.85 -14.29
C MET A 91 7.77 -15.57 -15.61
N GLU A 92 7.35 -14.86 -16.67
CA GLU A 92 7.13 -15.50 -17.98
C GLU A 92 8.43 -15.78 -18.75
N ILE A 93 9.50 -15.01 -18.51
CA ILE A 93 10.79 -15.24 -19.19
C ILE A 93 11.51 -16.48 -18.64
N LYS A 94 11.21 -16.94 -17.42
CA LYS A 94 11.83 -18.14 -16.85
C LYS A 94 11.16 -19.47 -17.21
N ARG A 95 9.95 -19.47 -17.78
CA ARG A 95 9.26 -20.73 -18.20
C ARG A 95 9.43 -21.08 -19.68
N LYS A 96 10.10 -20.25 -20.47
CA LYS A 96 10.37 -20.54 -21.90
C LYS A 96 11.76 -21.09 -22.18
N ASN A 97 12.59 -21.28 -21.15
CA ASN A 97 13.96 -21.79 -21.26
C ASN A 97 14.23 -22.99 -20.34
N GLU A 98 13.23 -23.85 -20.12
CA GLU A 98 13.42 -25.20 -19.57
C GLU A 98 12.90 -26.24 -20.57
#